data_AF-A0A3S9B7A1-F1
#
_entry.id   AF-A0A3S9B7A1-F1
#
_cell.length_a   1.000
_cell.length_b   1.000
_cell.length_c   1.000
_cell.angle_alpha   90.00
_cell.angle_beta   90.00
_cell.angle_gamma   90.00
#
_symmetry.space_group_name_H-M   'P 1'
#
loop_
_entity.id
_entity.type
_entity.pdbx_description
1 polymer ?
#
loop_
_entity_poly.entity_id
_entity_poly.type
_entity_poly.pdbx_seq_one_letter_code
_entity_poly.pdbx_strand_id
1 'polypeptide(L)' 'MRERLIDRLADDMRVFAGSGVSVTVELLAGRSGASPALIAHLAPVAAKRARRASVRSVVR' A
#
# COMPACT_ATOMS: atom_id res chain seq x y z
N MET A 1 -8.72 -0.32 -13.74
CA MET A 1 -8.42 -1.50 -12.89
C MET A 1 -7.13 -1.30 -12.09
N ARG A 2 -6.00 -0.94 -12.73
CA ARG A 2 -4.70 -0.66 -12.08
C ARG A 2 -4.75 0.40 -10.98
N GLU A 3 -5.38 1.55 -11.21
CA GLU A 3 -5.47 2.61 -10.18
C GLU A 3 -6.20 2.15 -8.92
N ARG A 4 -7.33 1.45 -9.06
CA ARG A 4 -8.08 0.89 -7.91
C ARG A 4 -7.26 -0.10 -7.09
N LEU A 5 -6.32 -0.81 -7.73
CA LEU A 5 -5.40 -1.70 -7.03
C LEU A 5 -4.33 -0.91 -6.27
N ILE A 6 -3.78 0.15 -6.87
CA ILE A 6 -2.83 1.06 -6.21
C ILE A 6 -3.47 1.72 -4.98
N ASP A 7 -4.72 2.18 -5.09
CA ASP A 7 -5.46 2.77 -3.97
C ASP A 7 -5.65 1.77 -2.82
N ARG A 8 -6.09 0.54 -3.13
CA ARG A 8 -6.21 -0.52 -2.12
C ARG A 8 -4.88 -0.86 -1.45
N LEU A 9 -3.80 -0.98 -2.23
CA LEU A 9 -2.46 -1.24 -1.66
C LEU A 9 -2.00 -0.09 -0.76
N ALA A 10 -2.30 1.16 -1.13
CA ALA A 10 -1.98 2.31 -0.29
C ALA A 10 -2.78 2.32 1.02
N ASP A 11 -4.03 1.86 0.99
CA ASP A 11 -4.87 1.72 2.18
C ASP A 11 -4.36 0.60 3.10
N ASP A 12 -4.09 -0.58 2.54
CA ASP A 12 -3.52 -1.72 3.29
C ASP A 12 -2.18 -1.34 3.92
N MET A 13 -1.30 -0.65 3.17
CA MET A 13 -0.03 -0.12 3.69
C MET A 13 -0.22 0.78 4.91
N ARG A 14 -1.24 1.64 4.91
CA ARG A 14 -1.54 2.52 6.05
C ARG A 14 -2.05 1.74 7.24
N VAL A 15 -2.92 0.77 7.02
CA VAL A 15 -3.46 -0.09 8.09
C VAL A 15 -2.34 -0.88 8.75
N PHE A 16 -1.50 -1.56 7.97
CA PHE A 16 -0.39 -2.34 8.50
C PHE A 16 0.65 -1.47 9.23
N ALA A 17 1.00 -0.32 8.67
CA ALA A 17 1.89 0.64 9.32
C ALA A 17 1.32 1.14 10.65
N GLY A 18 0.01 1.44 10.71
CA GLY A 18 -0.67 1.84 11.94
C GLY A 18 -0.72 0.73 13.01
N SER A 19 -0.73 -0.53 12.58
CA SER A 19 -0.70 -1.71 13.45
C SER A 19 0.71 -2.18 13.83
N GLY A 20 1.76 -1.47 13.39
CA GLY A 20 3.17 -1.86 13.64
C GLY A 20 3.64 -3.07 12.84
N VAL A 21 2.88 -3.51 11.84
CA VAL A 21 3.25 -4.65 10.96
C VAL A 21 4.16 -4.15 9.85
N SER A 22 5.29 -4.82 9.65
CA SER A 22 6.20 -4.53 8.54
C SER A 22 5.53 -4.93 7.21
N VAL A 23 5.44 -3.98 6.28
CA VAL A 23 4.79 -4.21 4.98
C VAL A 23 5.79 -4.79 3.99
N THR A 24 5.55 -6.02 3.53
CA THR A 24 6.32 -6.67 2.47
C THR A 24 5.50 -6.92 1.21
N VAL A 25 6.18 -7.24 0.10
CA VAL A 25 5.53 -7.57 -1.17
C VAL A 25 4.68 -8.83 -1.03
N GLU A 26 5.15 -9.82 -0.28
CA GLU A 26 4.48 -11.11 -0.05
C GLU A 26 3.19 -10.93 0.74
N LEU A 27 3.22 -10.09 1.79
CA LEU A 27 2.04 -9.75 2.57
C LEU A 27 0.95 -9.11 1.70
N LEU A 28 1.35 -8.12 0.89
CA LEU A 28 0.44 -7.41 -0.02
C LEU A 28 -0.07 -8.31 -1.15
N ALA A 29 0.76 -9.21 -1.68
CA ALA A 29 0.37 -10.20 -2.66
C ALA A 29 -0.67 -11.17 -2.08
N GLY A 30 -0.42 -11.71 -0.89
CA GLY A 30 -1.36 -12.58 -0.18
C GLY A 30 -2.69 -11.91 0.13
N ARG A 31 -2.67 -10.62 0.48
CA ARG A 31 -3.88 -9.84 0.78
C ARG A 31 -4.70 -9.50 -0.47
N SER A 32 -4.04 -9.17 -1.57
CA SER A 32 -4.68 -8.71 -2.80
C SER A 32 -5.04 -9.84 -3.77
N GLY A 33 -4.45 -11.03 -3.60
CA GLY A 33 -4.55 -12.13 -4.56
C GLY A 33 -3.79 -11.86 -5.88
N ALA A 34 -2.95 -10.84 -5.92
CA ALA A 34 -2.16 -10.48 -7.09
C ALA A 34 -0.79 -11.17 -7.07
N SER A 35 -0.16 -11.29 -8.25
CA SER A 35 1.19 -11.86 -8.33
C SER A 35 2.22 -10.95 -7.62
N PRO A 36 3.23 -11.53 -6.96
CA PRO A 36 4.29 -10.75 -6.31
C PRO A 36 5.00 -9.78 -7.26
N ALA A 37 5.21 -10.18 -8.52
CA ALA A 37 5.82 -9.33 -9.54
C ALA A 37 4.97 -8.08 -9.84
N LEU A 38 3.64 -8.23 -9.90
CA LEU A 38 2.74 -7.10 -10.10
C LEU A 38 2.76 -6.16 -8.89
N ILE A 39 2.75 -6.72 -7.68
CA ILE A 39 2.83 -5.93 -6.44
C ILE A 39 4.17 -5.19 -6.35
N ALA A 40 5.29 -5.85 -6.63
CA ALA A 40 6.60 -5.21 -6.64
C ALA A 40 6.65 -4.01 -7.60
N HIS A 41 6.01 -4.13 -8.77
CA HIS A 41 5.92 -3.03 -9.72
C HIS A 41 5.03 -1.86 -9.24
N LEU A 42 3.95 -2.15 -8.51
CA LEU A 42 2.98 -1.13 -8.06
C LEU A 42 3.28 -0.55 -6.68
N ALA A 43 4.02 -1.26 -5.83
CA ALA A 43 4.31 -0.91 -4.45
C ALA A 43 4.95 0.48 -4.28
N PRO A 44 5.92 0.92 -5.12
CA PRO A 44 6.50 2.26 -4.99
C PRO A 44 5.46 3.37 -5.15
N VAL A 45 4.52 3.20 -6.09
CA VAL A 45 3.46 4.19 -6.36
C VAL A 45 2.45 4.19 -5.21
N ALA A 46 2.04 3.01 -4.73
CA ALA A 46 1.15 2.88 -3.58
C ALA A 46 1.75 3.49 -2.31
N ALA A 47 3.04 3.23 -2.03
CA ALA A 47 3.75 3.79 -0.87
C ALA A 47 3.80 5.33 -0.91
N LYS A 48 4.06 5.93 -2.07
CA LYS A 48 4.03 7.39 -2.25
C LYS A 48 2.65 7.96 -1.94
N ARG A 49 1.59 7.26 -2.35
CA ARG A 49 0.19 7.67 -2.14
C ARG A 49 -0.21 7.54 -0.67
N ALA A 50 0.14 6.42 -0.03
CA ALA A 50 -0.03 6.20 1.41
C ALA A 50 0.65 7.31 2.23
N ARG A 51 1.92 7.63 1.94
CA ARG A 51 2.67 8.68 2.63
C ARG A 51 2.03 10.06 2.46
N ARG A 52 1.58 10.42 1.26
CA ARG A 52 0.91 11.71 1.01
C ARG A 52 -0.38 11.83 1.83
N ALA A 53 -1.16 10.75 1.92
CA ALA A 53 -2.38 10.73 2.72
C ALA A 53 -2.07 10.90 4.23
N SER A 54 -1.06 10.20 4.76
CA SER A 54 -0.64 10.34 6.15
C SER A 54 -0.08 11.74 6.48
N VAL A 55 0.69 12.35 5.58
CA VAL A 55 1.15 13.74 5.75
C VAL A 55 -0.05 14.69 5.81
N ARG A 56 -1.05 14.51 4.93
CA ARG A 56 -2.25 15.34 4.92
C ARG A 56 -3.09 15.20 6.19
N SER A 57 -3.08 14.05 6.85
CA SER A 57 -3.78 13.87 8.14
C SER A 57 -3.07 14.53 9.33
N VAL A 58 -1.75 14.71 9.27
CA VAL A 58 -0.97 15.34 10.36
C VAL A 58 -0.99 16.88 10.28
N VAL A 59 -1.18 17.46 9.10
CA VAL A 59 -1.23 18.91 8.89
C VAL A 59 -2.63 19.50 9.24
N ARG A 60 -3.52 18.73 9.89
CA ARG A 60 -4.88 19.15 10.22
C ARG A 60 -5.05 19.49 11.70
#